data_AF-A0A0K8TND4-F1
#
_entry.id   AF-A0A0K8TND4-F1
#
_cell.length_a   1.000
_cell.length_b   1.000
_cell.length_c   1.000
_cell.angle_alpha   90.00
_cell.angle_beta   90.00
_cell.angle_gamma   90.00
#
_symmetry.space_group_name_H-M   'P 1'
#
loop_
_entity.id
_entity.type
_entity.pdbx_description
1 polymer ?
#
loop_
_entity_poly.entity_id
_entity_poly.type
_entity_poly.pdbx_seq_one_letter_code
_entity_poly.pdbx_strand_id
1 'polypeptide(L)'
;CPRCGGVVFAAELVLSKGREWHRKCFKCKDCCKTLDSIIACDGPDKDVYCKTCYGKKWGPHGYGFACGSGFLQTDGLSEEEISSQRPFYNSDTTSIKAPEGEGCPRCGGMVFAAEQQLSKGKMWHQKCFNCAECHRPLDSMIACDGPDKEIHCKSCYGKLFGPKGFGYGHAPTLVSVNGESTLAFPEGRPLNGPKSENGCPRCGYAVYAAEQMISKSRIWHKRCFHCADCRKSLDSTNLNDGPDGDIYCRGCYGRNFGPKGVGFGLGAGTLTMT
;
A
#
# COMPACT_ATOMS: atom_id res chain seq x y z
N CYS A 1 -36.05 -5.91 -8.79
CA CYS A 1 -34.71 -6.28 -8.31
C CYS A 1 -34.79 -7.53 -7.44
N PRO A 2 -34.09 -8.62 -7.80
CA PRO A 2 -34.13 -9.88 -7.05
C PRO A 2 -33.70 -9.79 -5.58
N ARG A 3 -32.85 -8.81 -5.23
CA ARG A 3 -32.28 -8.70 -3.88
C ARG A 3 -33.15 -7.93 -2.89
N CYS A 4 -33.77 -6.84 -3.34
CA CYS A 4 -34.57 -5.99 -2.46
C CYS A 4 -36.07 -6.07 -2.75
N GLY A 5 -36.50 -6.82 -3.79
CA GLY A 5 -37.90 -6.92 -4.21
C GLY A 5 -38.45 -5.66 -4.89
N GLY A 6 -37.77 -4.52 -4.80
CA GLY A 6 -38.22 -3.25 -5.39
C GLY A 6 -38.15 -3.21 -6.92
N VAL A 7 -39.00 -2.37 -7.51
CA VAL A 7 -39.02 -2.09 -8.95
C VAL A 7 -37.73 -1.36 -9.35
N VAL A 8 -37.16 -1.70 -10.52
CA VAL A 8 -35.94 -1.08 -11.03
C VAL A 8 -36.33 -0.13 -12.17
N PHE A 9 -36.01 1.16 -12.00
CA PHE A 9 -36.23 2.15 -13.04
C PHE A 9 -35.00 2.30 -13.92
N ALA A 10 -35.20 2.77 -15.17
CA ALA A 10 -34.15 2.85 -16.20
C ALA A 10 -32.83 3.52 -15.73
N ALA A 11 -32.89 4.51 -14.84
CA ALA A 11 -31.71 5.21 -14.32
C ALA A 11 -30.76 4.31 -13.48
N GLU A 12 -31.33 3.38 -12.71
CA GLU A 12 -30.57 2.48 -11.83
C GLU A 12 -30.49 1.05 -12.37
N LEU A 13 -30.96 0.81 -13.59
CA LEU A 13 -31.03 -0.50 -14.19
C LEU A 13 -29.65 -1.06 -14.53
N VAL A 14 -29.36 -2.22 -13.95
CA VAL A 14 -28.26 -3.10 -14.36
C VAL A 14 -28.87 -4.44 -14.77
N LEU A 15 -28.54 -4.87 -15.99
CA LEU A 15 -29.03 -6.12 -16.57
C LEU A 15 -27.98 -7.22 -16.42
N SER A 16 -28.42 -8.39 -15.96
CA SER A 16 -27.59 -9.59 -15.89
C SER A 16 -28.45 -10.81 -16.19
N LYS A 17 -28.12 -11.52 -17.30
CA LYS A 17 -28.87 -12.67 -17.86
C LYS A 17 -30.40 -12.52 -17.80
N GLY A 18 -30.91 -11.37 -18.23
CA GLY A 18 -32.35 -11.10 -18.31
C GLY A 18 -33.02 -10.70 -16.99
N ARG A 19 -32.26 -10.49 -15.91
CA ARG A 19 -32.75 -9.96 -14.63
C ARG A 19 -32.30 -8.52 -14.42
N GLU A 20 -33.19 -7.76 -13.78
CA GLU A 20 -33.04 -6.33 -13.52
C GLU A 20 -32.61 -6.06 -12.08
N TRP A 21 -31.51 -5.35 -11.91
CA TRP A 21 -30.93 -5.03 -10.61
C TRP A 21 -30.76 -3.53 -10.44
N HIS A 22 -30.89 -3.02 -9.22
CA HIS A 22 -30.39 -1.67 -8.92
C HIS A 22 -28.87 -1.67 -8.91
N ARG A 23 -28.24 -0.57 -9.34
CA ARG A 23 -26.78 -0.36 -9.23
C ARG A 23 -26.23 -0.68 -7.83
N LYS A 24 -26.96 -0.29 -6.77
CA LYS A 24 -26.58 -0.54 -5.36
C LYS A 24 -26.77 -1.99 -4.91
N CYS A 25 -27.67 -2.71 -5.58
CA CYS A 25 -28.01 -4.10 -5.30
C CYS A 25 -27.12 -5.07 -6.11
N PHE A 26 -26.51 -4.59 -7.20
CA PHE A 26 -25.63 -5.36 -8.08
C PHE A 26 -24.21 -5.46 -7.49
N LYS A 27 -24.10 -6.25 -6.42
CA LYS A 27 -22.86 -6.54 -5.70
C LYS A 27 -22.75 -8.03 -5.42
N CYS A 28 -21.51 -8.51 -5.37
CA CYS A 28 -21.24 -9.90 -5.04
C CYS A 28 -21.89 -10.27 -3.71
N LYS A 29 -22.65 -11.37 -3.66
CA LYS A 29 -23.27 -11.86 -2.42
C LYS A 29 -22.24 -12.14 -1.32
N ASP A 30 -21.05 -12.63 -1.69
CA ASP A 30 -20.05 -13.10 -0.72
C ASP A 30 -19.11 -11.99 -0.25
N CYS A 31 -18.50 -11.25 -1.18
CA CYS A 31 -17.50 -10.25 -0.85
C CYS A 31 -18.03 -8.81 -0.85
N CYS A 32 -19.34 -8.63 -1.11
CA CYS A 32 -20.02 -7.33 -1.18
C CYS A 32 -19.41 -6.32 -2.18
N LYS A 33 -18.42 -6.73 -2.98
CA LYS A 33 -17.82 -5.90 -4.03
C LYS A 33 -18.89 -5.52 -5.04
N THR A 34 -18.98 -4.23 -5.35
CA THR A 34 -19.81 -3.73 -6.45
C THR A 34 -19.32 -4.32 -7.76
N LEU A 35 -20.25 -4.88 -8.54
CA LEU A 35 -19.92 -5.54 -9.80
C LEU A 35 -20.31 -4.64 -10.97
N ASP A 36 -19.62 -4.82 -12.08
CA ASP A 36 -20.03 -4.36 -13.39
C ASP A 36 -20.52 -5.56 -14.22
N SER A 37 -21.16 -5.30 -15.36
CA SER A 37 -21.73 -6.34 -16.22
C SER A 37 -20.68 -7.30 -16.81
N ILE A 38 -19.38 -6.97 -16.76
CA ILE A 38 -18.29 -7.78 -17.31
C ILE A 38 -17.78 -8.78 -16.27
N ILE A 39 -17.66 -8.36 -15.00
CA ILE A 39 -17.08 -9.19 -13.93
C ILE A 39 -18.10 -10.01 -13.12
N ALA A 40 -19.40 -9.81 -13.39
CA ALA A 40 -20.49 -10.46 -12.71
C ALA A 40 -20.78 -11.86 -13.28
N CYS A 41 -21.00 -12.83 -12.37
CA CYS A 41 -21.43 -14.18 -12.67
C CYS A 41 -22.71 -14.49 -11.90
N ASP A 42 -23.74 -14.97 -12.58
CA ASP A 42 -24.97 -15.43 -11.95
C ASP A 42 -24.79 -16.82 -11.34
N GLY A 43 -25.03 -16.93 -10.03
CA GLY A 43 -25.06 -18.20 -9.32
C GLY A 43 -26.33 -19.02 -9.62
N PRO A 44 -26.28 -20.35 -9.43
CA PRO A 44 -27.47 -21.22 -9.50
C PRO A 44 -28.53 -20.85 -8.46
N ASP A 45 -28.15 -20.16 -7.39
CA ASP A 45 -29.04 -19.63 -6.35
C ASP A 45 -29.72 -18.31 -6.74
N LYS A 46 -29.67 -17.91 -8.02
CA LYS A 46 -30.29 -16.70 -8.59
C LYS A 46 -29.73 -15.40 -8.02
N ASP A 47 -28.56 -15.45 -7.39
CA ASP A 47 -27.81 -14.29 -6.92
C ASP A 47 -26.61 -13.99 -7.83
N VAL A 48 -25.99 -12.82 -7.63
CA VAL A 48 -24.82 -12.39 -8.43
C VAL A 48 -23.53 -12.43 -7.62
N TYR A 49 -22.45 -12.87 -8.26
CA TYR A 49 -21.13 -13.10 -7.69
C TYR A 49 -20.05 -12.47 -8.55
N CYS A 50 -18.90 -12.12 -7.98
CA CYS A 50 -17.72 -11.87 -8.79
C CYS A 50 -17.16 -13.20 -9.32
N LYS A 51 -16.42 -13.15 -10.44
CA LYS A 51 -15.74 -14.33 -11.01
C LYS A 51 -14.96 -15.15 -9.98
N THR A 52 -14.28 -14.48 -9.04
CA THR A 52 -13.51 -15.14 -7.97
C THR A 52 -14.40 -15.90 -6.99
N CYS A 53 -15.47 -15.28 -6.49
CA CYS A 53 -16.38 -15.93 -5.55
C CYS A 53 -17.20 -17.03 -6.23
N TYR A 54 -17.65 -16.80 -7.47
CA TYR A 54 -18.33 -17.81 -8.27
C TYR A 54 -17.42 -19.03 -8.51
N GLY A 55 -16.16 -18.80 -8.92
CA GLY A 55 -15.18 -19.86 -9.13
C GLY A 55 -14.83 -20.63 -7.84
N LYS A 56 -14.80 -19.95 -6.68
CA LYS A 56 -14.60 -20.62 -5.38
C LYS A 56 -15.75 -21.56 -4.99
N LYS A 57 -16.99 -21.23 -5.37
CA LYS A 57 -18.18 -21.99 -4.97
C LYS A 57 -18.60 -23.06 -5.98
N TRP A 58 -18.45 -22.78 -7.27
CA TRP A 58 -18.96 -23.62 -8.36
C TRP A 58 -17.94 -23.85 -9.47
N GLY A 59 -16.72 -23.34 -9.31
CA GLY A 59 -15.63 -23.69 -10.21
C GLY A 59 -15.19 -25.14 -10.01
N PRO A 60 -14.47 -25.72 -10.98
CA PRO A 60 -13.85 -27.02 -10.81
C PRO A 60 -12.88 -26.98 -9.62
N HIS A 61 -13.16 -27.78 -8.60
CA HIS A 61 -12.25 -28.02 -7.50
C HIS A 61 -11.00 -28.74 -8.04
N GLY A 62 -9.81 -28.21 -7.75
CA GLY A 62 -8.54 -28.81 -8.17
C GLY A 62 -7.86 -28.24 -9.43
N TYR A 63 -8.47 -27.31 -10.18
CA TYR A 63 -7.78 -26.61 -11.28
C TYR A 63 -8.16 -25.12 -11.34
N GLY A 64 -7.19 -24.25 -11.05
CA GLY A 64 -7.38 -22.87 -10.64
C GLY A 64 -7.99 -21.92 -11.68
N PHE A 65 -9.06 -21.23 -11.28
CA PHE A 65 -9.45 -19.94 -11.84
C PHE A 65 -8.74 -18.81 -11.09
N ALA A 66 -7.44 -18.63 -11.36
CA ALA A 66 -6.65 -17.53 -10.80
C ALA A 66 -6.71 -16.30 -11.73
N CYS A 67 -7.65 -15.39 -11.48
CA CYS A 67 -7.47 -14.01 -11.91
C CYS A 67 -6.68 -13.27 -10.82
N GLY A 68 -5.34 -13.31 -10.92
CA GLY A 68 -4.43 -12.49 -10.13
C GLY A 68 -4.13 -13.05 -8.72
N SER A 69 -2.87 -13.45 -8.52
CA SER A 69 -2.21 -13.65 -7.21
C SER A 69 -3.04 -14.37 -6.14
N GLY A 70 -3.16 -15.70 -6.26
CA GLY A 70 -3.75 -16.53 -5.21
C GLY A 70 -3.24 -17.96 -5.33
N PHE A 71 -2.49 -18.38 -4.33
CA PHE A 71 -1.94 -19.72 -4.12
C PHE A 71 -3.03 -20.80 -4.25
N LEU A 72 -2.68 -21.96 -4.82
CA LEU A 72 -3.54 -23.14 -4.95
C LEU A 72 -3.99 -23.61 -3.56
N GLN A 73 -5.29 -23.57 -3.28
CA GLN A 73 -5.86 -24.32 -2.16
C GLN A 73 -6.33 -25.68 -2.69
N THR A 74 -5.58 -26.72 -2.36
CA THR A 74 -6.08 -28.11 -2.39
C THR A 74 -7.05 -28.29 -1.22
N ASP A 75 -8.06 -29.12 -1.46
CA ASP A 75 -9.31 -29.22 -0.72
C ASP A 75 -9.21 -29.35 0.81
N GLY A 76 -10.16 -28.74 1.53
CA GLY A 76 -10.89 -29.32 2.67
C GLY A 76 -10.17 -29.95 3.86
N LEU A 77 -8.87 -29.82 4.03
CA LEU A 77 -8.14 -30.41 5.16
C LEU A 77 -7.95 -29.39 6.29
N SER A 78 -8.09 -29.84 7.54
CA SER A 78 -7.69 -29.04 8.71
C SER A 78 -6.19 -28.74 8.68
N GLU A 79 -5.75 -27.67 9.34
CA GLU A 79 -4.33 -27.26 9.37
C GLU A 79 -3.40 -28.40 9.84
N GLU A 80 -3.94 -29.29 10.67
CA GLU A 80 -3.33 -30.50 11.22
C GLU A 80 -3.21 -31.63 10.17
N GLU A 81 -4.24 -31.85 9.34
CA GLU A 81 -4.23 -32.84 8.25
C GLU A 81 -3.35 -32.39 7.08
N ILE A 82 -3.28 -31.08 6.81
CA ILE A 82 -2.36 -30.49 5.82
C ILE A 82 -0.90 -30.70 6.26
N SER A 83 -0.62 -30.59 7.56
CA SER A 83 0.73 -30.81 8.11
C SER A 83 1.15 -32.29 8.01
N SER A 84 0.21 -33.21 8.25
CA SER A 84 0.46 -34.65 8.29
C SER A 84 0.43 -35.34 6.92
N GLN A 85 -0.28 -34.80 5.92
CA GLN A 85 -0.32 -35.32 4.56
C GLN A 85 0.68 -34.67 3.60
N ARG A 86 1.52 -33.73 4.04
CA ARG A 86 2.61 -33.19 3.21
C ARG A 86 3.51 -34.34 2.74
N PRO A 87 3.47 -34.74 1.45
CA PRO A 87 4.48 -35.62 0.92
C PRO A 87 5.73 -34.75 0.84
N PHE A 88 6.72 -35.09 1.68
CA PHE A 88 7.98 -34.38 1.87
C PHE A 88 7.89 -33.12 2.74
N TYR A 89 8.42 -33.28 3.96
CA TYR A 89 9.24 -32.27 4.60
C TYR A 89 10.11 -31.61 3.52
N ASN A 90 9.96 -30.30 3.28
CA ASN A 90 10.99 -29.56 2.55
C ASN A 90 12.24 -29.69 3.41
N SER A 91 13.08 -30.67 3.09
CA SER A 91 14.37 -30.85 3.73
C SER A 91 15.07 -29.51 3.65
N ASP A 92 15.32 -28.88 4.80
CA ASP A 92 16.04 -27.61 4.88
C ASP A 92 17.38 -27.79 4.17
N THR A 93 17.42 -27.34 2.92
CA THR A 93 18.56 -27.45 2.00
C THR A 93 19.75 -26.66 2.55
N THR A 94 19.48 -25.76 3.49
CA THR A 94 20.46 -25.06 4.34
C THR A 94 21.31 -26.00 5.20
N SER A 95 20.82 -27.20 5.54
CA SER A 95 21.53 -28.18 6.38
C SER A 95 22.43 -29.13 5.59
N ILE A 96 22.24 -29.22 4.27
CA ILE A 96 23.03 -30.09 3.39
C ILE A 96 24.31 -29.33 3.03
N LYS A 97 25.46 -29.67 3.62
CA LYS A 97 26.73 -28.97 3.37
C LYS A 97 27.18 -29.13 1.92
N ALA A 98 27.48 -28.02 1.25
CA ALA A 98 28.04 -28.02 -0.11
C ALA A 98 29.57 -28.14 -0.12
N PRO A 99 30.18 -28.52 -1.26
CA PRO A 99 31.61 -28.38 -1.50
C PRO A 99 32.07 -26.92 -1.36
N GLU A 100 33.35 -26.72 -1.01
CA GLU A 100 33.92 -25.39 -0.81
C GLU A 100 33.77 -24.53 -2.08
N GLY A 101 32.97 -23.45 -1.99
CA GLY A 101 32.76 -22.49 -3.08
C GLY A 101 31.43 -22.62 -3.84
N GLU A 102 30.70 -23.74 -3.70
CA GLU A 102 29.44 -24.00 -4.43
C GLU A 102 28.18 -23.93 -3.54
N GLY A 103 28.35 -23.53 -2.27
CA GLY A 103 27.25 -23.38 -1.31
C GLY A 103 26.71 -21.96 -1.21
N CYS A 104 25.56 -21.82 -0.55
CA CYS A 104 25.04 -20.53 -0.16
C CYS A 104 26.02 -19.82 0.78
N PRO A 105 26.44 -18.57 0.49
CA PRO A 105 27.39 -17.84 1.32
C PRO A 105 26.92 -17.60 2.76
N ARG A 106 25.60 -17.61 3.01
CA ARG A 106 25.02 -17.28 4.31
C ARG A 106 24.91 -18.48 5.25
N CYS A 107 24.54 -19.65 4.73
CA CYS A 107 24.33 -20.85 5.53
C CYS A 107 25.34 -21.97 5.25
N GLY A 108 26.12 -21.88 4.17
CA GLY A 108 27.04 -22.94 3.72
C GLY A 108 26.32 -24.17 3.14
N GLY A 109 24.98 -24.14 3.07
CA GLY A 109 24.17 -25.22 2.52
C GLY A 109 24.15 -25.25 1.00
N MET A 110 23.88 -26.41 0.43
CA MET A 110 23.78 -26.62 -1.01
C MET A 110 22.50 -26.01 -1.55
N VAL A 111 22.64 -25.27 -2.65
CA VAL A 111 21.54 -24.59 -3.32
C VAL A 111 21.15 -25.42 -4.55
N PHE A 112 19.97 -26.03 -4.50
CA PHE A 112 19.44 -26.80 -5.62
C PHE A 112 18.71 -25.87 -6.60
N ALA A 113 18.63 -26.28 -7.87
CA ALA A 113 18.05 -25.48 -8.96
C ALA A 113 16.64 -24.93 -8.66
N ALA A 114 15.84 -25.62 -7.86
CA ALA A 114 14.50 -25.18 -7.47
C ALA A 114 14.47 -23.94 -6.54
N GLU A 115 15.49 -23.76 -5.70
CA GLU A 115 15.60 -22.65 -4.74
C GLU A 115 16.74 -21.69 -5.07
N GLN A 116 17.35 -21.83 -6.25
CA GLN A 116 18.55 -21.13 -6.63
C GLN A 116 18.27 -19.70 -7.03
N GLN A 117 18.95 -18.77 -6.35
CA GLN A 117 19.06 -17.38 -6.72
C GLN A 117 20.53 -17.04 -7.00
N LEU A 118 20.79 -16.44 -8.16
CA LEU A 118 22.15 -16.16 -8.66
C LEU A 118 22.51 -14.68 -8.46
N SER A 119 23.70 -14.43 -7.90
CA SER A 119 24.24 -13.08 -7.76
C SER A 119 25.77 -13.11 -7.85
N LYS A 120 26.33 -12.39 -8.84
CA LYS A 120 27.76 -12.38 -9.21
C LYS A 120 28.44 -13.78 -9.19
N GLY A 121 27.77 -14.78 -9.74
CA GLY A 121 28.30 -16.15 -9.84
C GLY A 121 28.23 -16.97 -8.55
N LYS A 122 27.58 -16.45 -7.49
CA LYS A 122 27.29 -17.20 -6.26
C LYS A 122 25.83 -17.65 -6.23
N MET A 123 25.60 -18.80 -5.62
CA MET A 123 24.29 -19.43 -5.47
C MET A 123 23.74 -19.08 -4.09
N TRP A 124 22.48 -18.69 -4.00
CA TRP A 124 21.81 -18.37 -2.74
C TRP A 124 20.48 -19.10 -2.66
N HIS A 125 20.06 -19.53 -1.48
CA HIS A 125 18.67 -19.94 -1.27
C HIS A 125 17.75 -18.72 -1.36
N GLN A 126 16.54 -18.90 -1.87
CA GLN A 126 15.50 -17.85 -1.87
C GLN A 126 15.29 -17.23 -0.48
N LYS A 127 15.32 -18.04 0.59
CA LYS A 127 15.20 -17.57 1.98
C LYS A 127 16.42 -16.78 2.46
N CYS A 128 17.61 -17.18 2.02
CA CYS A 128 18.87 -16.52 2.39
C CYS A 128 19.16 -15.27 1.55
N PHE A 129 18.44 -15.11 0.44
CA PHE A 129 18.57 -13.98 -0.48
C PHE A 129 17.78 -12.76 0.00
N ASN A 130 18.20 -12.21 1.14
CA ASN A 130 17.63 -11.02 1.74
C ASN A 130 18.72 -9.97 2.01
N CYS A 131 18.30 -8.71 2.08
CA CYS A 131 19.19 -7.60 2.38
C CYS A 131 19.80 -7.77 3.78
N ALA A 132 21.12 -7.66 3.90
CA ALA A 132 21.80 -7.74 5.19
C ALA A 132 21.30 -6.70 6.21
N GLU A 133 21.02 -5.48 5.75
CA GLU A 133 20.58 -4.38 6.61
C GLU A 133 19.10 -4.42 7.02
N CYS A 134 18.19 -4.56 6.03
CA CYS A 134 16.75 -4.43 6.29
C CYS A 134 15.99 -5.75 6.28
N HIS A 135 16.70 -6.87 6.08
CA HIS A 135 16.16 -8.24 5.99
C HIS A 135 15.03 -8.43 4.98
N ARG A 136 14.82 -7.44 4.09
CA ARG A 136 13.83 -7.53 3.03
C ARG A 136 14.27 -8.62 2.04
N PRO A 137 13.39 -9.54 1.64
CA PRO A 137 13.69 -10.50 0.58
C PRO A 137 13.96 -9.75 -0.72
N LEU A 138 15.03 -10.16 -1.41
CA LEU A 138 15.47 -9.54 -2.65
C LEU A 138 15.11 -10.43 -3.84
N ASP A 139 15.11 -9.81 -5.01
CA ASP A 139 15.10 -10.49 -6.29
C ASP A 139 16.36 -10.07 -7.06
N SER A 140 16.74 -10.87 -8.05
CA SER A 140 17.87 -10.67 -8.96
C SER A 140 17.98 -9.22 -9.49
N MET A 141 16.85 -8.53 -9.67
CA MET A 141 16.79 -7.17 -10.22
C MET A 141 17.03 -6.04 -9.19
N ILE A 142 16.82 -6.30 -7.89
CA ILE A 142 16.90 -5.29 -6.82
C ILE A 142 18.07 -5.50 -5.85
N ALA A 143 18.75 -6.65 -5.98
CA ALA A 143 19.93 -6.98 -5.21
C ALA A 143 21.17 -6.27 -5.75
N CYS A 144 22.00 -5.79 -4.82
CA CYS A 144 23.28 -5.17 -5.08
C CYS A 144 24.32 -5.84 -4.18
N ASP A 145 25.36 -6.43 -4.78
CA ASP A 145 26.47 -7.03 -4.03
C ASP A 145 27.37 -5.94 -3.44
N GLY A 146 27.49 -5.92 -2.12
CA GLY A 146 28.42 -5.10 -1.38
C GLY A 146 29.87 -5.56 -1.53
N PRO A 147 30.85 -4.66 -1.29
CA PRO A 147 32.28 -5.00 -1.23
C PRO A 147 32.62 -5.97 -0.08
N ASP A 148 31.73 -6.07 0.91
CA ASP A 148 31.74 -7.00 2.04
C ASP A 148 31.36 -8.45 1.68
N LYS A 149 31.07 -8.74 0.39
CA LYS A 149 30.56 -10.03 -0.11
C LYS A 149 29.15 -10.37 0.39
N GLU A 150 28.43 -9.39 0.93
CA GLU A 150 27.02 -9.51 1.28
C GLU A 150 26.11 -8.88 0.23
N ILE A 151 24.82 -9.20 0.30
CA ILE A 151 23.81 -8.66 -0.61
C ILE A 151 22.96 -7.61 0.11
N HIS A 152 22.76 -6.49 -0.58
CA HIS A 152 22.03 -5.34 -0.08
C HIS A 152 20.93 -4.96 -1.07
N CYS A 153 19.83 -4.37 -0.59
CA CYS A 153 18.87 -3.76 -1.50
C CYS A 153 19.46 -2.47 -2.09
N LYS A 154 19.02 -2.04 -3.28
CA LYS A 154 19.46 -0.78 -3.92
C LYS A 154 19.45 0.42 -2.97
N SER A 155 18.43 0.52 -2.10
CA SER A 155 18.30 1.61 -1.13
C SER A 155 19.34 1.53 0.00
N CYS A 156 19.64 0.35 0.52
CA CYS A 156 20.66 0.17 1.57
C CYS A 156 22.08 0.26 0.99
N TYR A 157 22.30 -0.34 -0.18
CA TYR A 157 23.57 -0.24 -0.90
C TYR A 157 23.93 1.23 -1.19
N GLY A 158 22.98 2.02 -1.70
CA GLY A 158 23.19 3.46 -1.94
C GLY A 158 23.45 4.26 -0.66
N LYS A 159 22.90 3.86 0.49
CA LYS A 159 23.16 4.51 1.79
C LYS A 159 24.53 4.16 2.36
N LEU A 160 24.96 2.91 2.23
CA LEU A 160 26.20 2.41 2.81
C LEU A 160 27.41 2.69 1.92
N PHE A 161 27.30 2.39 0.62
CA PHE A 161 28.39 2.38 -0.36
C PHE A 161 28.22 3.42 -1.47
N GLY A 162 27.09 4.12 -1.52
CA GLY A 162 26.91 5.22 -2.45
C GLY A 162 27.87 6.38 -2.14
N PRO A 163 28.21 7.21 -3.14
CA PRO A 163 29.05 8.39 -2.92
C PRO A 163 28.44 9.26 -1.81
N LYS A 164 29.15 9.37 -0.69
CA LYS A 164 28.78 10.26 0.42
C LYS A 164 29.15 11.68 0.02
N GLY A 165 28.30 12.30 -0.79
CA GLY A 165 28.51 13.66 -1.28
C GLY A 165 28.00 13.84 -2.70
N PHE A 166 27.12 14.82 -2.85
CA PHE A 166 26.48 15.29 -4.08
C PHE A 166 25.34 14.41 -4.62
N GLY A 167 24.12 14.81 -4.23
CA GLY A 167 22.88 14.17 -4.63
C GLY A 167 22.58 14.36 -6.11
N TYR A 168 22.38 13.25 -6.81
CA TYR A 168 21.50 13.21 -7.97
C TYR A 168 20.15 12.68 -7.51
N GLY A 169 19.33 13.62 -7.05
CA GLY A 169 17.92 13.46 -6.77
C GLY A 169 17.28 14.83 -6.90
N HIS A 170 16.15 14.91 -7.60
CA HIS A 170 15.27 16.05 -7.46
C HIS A 170 14.89 16.15 -5.98
N ALA A 171 15.48 17.12 -5.28
CA ALA A 171 15.46 17.40 -3.84
C ALA A 171 16.70 16.91 -3.04
N PRO A 172 17.37 17.82 -2.28
CA PRO A 172 18.50 17.47 -1.45
C PRO A 172 18.00 16.95 -0.09
N THR A 173 18.24 15.68 0.20
CA THR A 173 18.18 15.18 1.58
C THR A 173 19.54 14.66 1.99
N LEU A 174 20.15 15.36 2.95
CA LEU A 174 21.33 14.91 3.66
C LEU A 174 20.93 13.70 4.52
N VAL A 175 21.53 12.53 4.28
CA VAL A 175 21.32 11.34 5.12
C VAL A 175 22.45 11.34 6.15
N SER A 176 22.13 11.70 7.40
CA SER A 176 23.03 11.43 8.52
C SER A 176 22.87 9.98 8.97
N VAL A 177 24.02 9.36 9.11
CA VAL A 177 24.29 8.11 9.83
C VAL A 177 23.84 8.27 11.28
N ASN A 178 22.98 7.36 11.74
CA ASN A 178 22.82 6.83 13.10
C ASN A 178 21.36 6.39 13.26
N GLY A 179 21.17 5.13 13.68
CA GLY A 179 19.92 4.39 13.68
C GLY A 179 18.85 4.87 14.67
N GLU A 180 18.47 6.14 14.61
CA GLU A 180 17.17 6.60 15.09
C GLU A 180 16.22 6.68 13.91
N SER A 181 15.07 6.03 14.06
CA SER A 181 13.96 6.13 13.10
C SER A 181 13.59 7.60 12.92
N THR A 182 13.94 8.19 11.77
CA THR A 182 13.54 9.55 11.38
C THR A 182 12.06 9.65 10.97
N LEU A 183 11.20 8.80 11.55
CA LEU A 183 9.77 9.08 11.66
C LEU A 183 9.45 9.82 12.96
N ALA A 184 10.41 10.52 13.56
CA ALA A 184 10.09 11.83 14.09
C ALA A 184 10.19 12.79 12.92
N PHE A 185 9.06 13.28 12.39
CA PHE A 185 9.07 14.55 11.68
C PHE A 185 9.80 15.52 12.61
N PRO A 186 11.02 16.00 12.30
CA PRO A 186 11.55 17.06 13.12
C PRO A 186 10.49 18.17 13.04
N GLU A 187 10.12 18.72 14.18
CA GLU A 187 9.35 19.95 14.30
C GLU A 187 10.17 21.11 13.72
N GLY A 188 10.53 20.99 12.43
CA GLY A 188 11.33 21.91 11.66
C GLY A 188 10.46 23.10 11.27
N ARG A 189 9.94 23.77 12.30
CA ARG A 189 9.74 25.21 12.26
C ARG A 189 11.11 25.80 11.91
N PRO A 190 11.24 26.68 10.90
CA PRO A 190 12.50 27.37 10.68
C PRO A 190 12.86 28.08 11.99
N LEU A 191 13.97 27.69 12.63
CA LEU A 191 14.32 28.20 13.96
C LEU A 191 14.93 29.60 13.89
N ASN A 192 15.47 30.00 12.71
CA ASN A 192 16.19 31.26 12.54
C ASN A 192 15.86 31.93 11.20
N GLY A 193 15.57 33.23 11.26
CA GLY A 193 15.29 34.10 10.13
C GLY A 193 14.63 35.40 10.61
N PRO A 194 14.66 36.48 9.81
CA PRO A 194 13.91 37.69 10.14
C PRO A 194 12.40 37.39 10.10
N LYS A 195 11.71 37.72 11.19
CA LYS A 195 10.24 37.73 11.19
C LYS A 195 9.76 38.83 10.25
N SER A 196 8.74 38.53 9.46
CA SER A 196 8.19 39.46 8.47
C SER A 196 6.68 39.55 8.64
N GLU A 197 6.13 40.76 8.56
CA GLU A 197 4.69 41.03 8.67
C GLU A 197 3.90 40.33 7.54
N ASN A 198 4.52 40.13 6.38
CA ASN A 198 3.97 39.38 5.23
C ASN A 198 4.59 37.98 5.09
N GLY A 199 5.14 37.43 6.18
CA GLY A 199 5.77 36.11 6.23
C GLY A 199 4.76 34.96 6.36
N CYS A 200 5.28 33.75 6.52
CA CYS A 200 4.42 32.57 6.67
C CYS A 200 3.61 32.65 7.96
N PRO A 201 2.27 32.51 7.92
CA PRO A 201 1.42 32.64 9.11
C PRO A 201 1.66 31.53 10.15
N ARG A 202 2.20 30.37 9.75
CA ARG A 202 2.46 29.24 10.66
C ARG A 202 3.74 29.41 11.49
N CYS A 203 4.75 30.05 10.93
CA CYS A 203 6.06 30.19 11.59
C CYS A 203 6.51 31.64 11.82
N GLY A 204 5.88 32.63 11.16
CA GLY A 204 6.16 34.05 11.29
C GLY A 204 7.41 34.56 10.55
N TYR A 205 8.10 33.68 9.83
CA TYR A 205 9.35 34.01 9.11
C TYR A 205 9.07 34.41 7.67
N ALA A 206 9.94 35.25 7.10
CA ALA A 206 9.89 35.62 5.69
C ALA A 206 9.90 34.37 4.78
N VAL A 207 9.10 34.40 3.71
CA VAL A 207 9.07 33.36 2.69
C VAL A 207 9.75 33.89 1.45
N TYR A 208 10.83 33.22 1.01
CA TYR A 208 11.55 33.59 -0.20
C TYR A 208 10.93 32.93 -1.44
N ALA A 209 11.17 33.51 -2.61
CA ALA A 209 10.58 33.06 -3.88
C ALA A 209 10.79 31.57 -4.19
N ALA A 210 11.90 30.97 -3.73
CA ALA A 210 12.18 29.54 -3.92
C ALA A 210 11.25 28.60 -3.10
N GLU A 211 10.70 29.08 -1.98
CA GLU A 211 9.88 28.30 -1.05
C GLU A 211 8.43 28.79 -0.97
N GLN A 212 8.06 29.79 -1.77
CA GLN A 212 6.74 30.41 -1.71
C GLN A 212 5.64 29.47 -2.22
N MET A 213 4.63 29.27 -1.39
CA MET A 213 3.35 28.66 -1.72
C MET A 213 2.27 29.69 -1.40
N ILE A 214 1.42 30.00 -2.38
CA ILE A 214 0.42 31.06 -2.25
C ILE A 214 -0.94 30.40 -1.99
N SER A 215 -1.59 30.77 -0.89
CA SER A 215 -3.03 30.63 -0.72
C SER A 215 -3.72 31.96 -1.03
N LYS A 216 -5.05 31.99 -1.16
CA LYS A 216 -5.85 33.10 -1.73
C LYS A 216 -5.40 34.52 -1.36
N SER A 217 -4.81 34.74 -0.17
CA SER A 217 -4.18 36.00 0.22
C SER A 217 -2.93 35.87 1.11
N ARG A 218 -2.36 34.68 1.27
CA ARG A 218 -1.24 34.43 2.23
C ARG A 218 -0.12 33.61 1.60
N ILE A 219 1.11 33.88 2.03
CA ILE A 219 2.31 33.18 1.55
C ILE A 219 2.75 32.19 2.62
N TRP A 220 3.09 30.98 2.21
CA TRP A 220 3.48 29.88 3.09
C TRP A 220 4.79 29.27 2.58
N HIS A 221 5.60 28.70 3.48
CA HIS A 221 6.69 27.83 3.04
C HIS A 221 6.14 26.51 2.50
N LYS A 222 6.78 25.92 1.50
CA LYS A 222 6.52 24.54 1.03
C LYS A 222 6.38 23.52 2.17
N ARG A 223 7.18 23.69 3.24
CA ARG A 223 7.14 22.83 4.44
C ARG A 223 5.98 23.14 5.39
N CYS A 224 5.55 24.40 5.46
CA CYS A 224 4.42 24.85 6.30
C CYS A 224 3.07 24.63 5.61
N PHE A 225 3.09 24.29 4.32
CA PHE A 225 1.94 24.12 3.45
C PHE A 225 1.34 22.69 3.55
N HIS A 226 0.80 22.38 4.71
CA HIS A 226 0.15 21.11 5.01
C HIS A 226 -1.18 21.33 5.73
N CYS A 227 -2.09 20.36 5.61
CA CYS A 227 -3.39 20.38 6.28
C CYS A 227 -3.21 20.49 7.81
N ALA A 228 -3.97 21.37 8.46
CA ALA A 228 -3.97 21.51 9.91
C ALA A 228 -4.42 20.22 10.62
N ASP A 229 -5.43 19.52 10.07
CA ASP A 229 -5.98 18.30 10.69
C ASP A 229 -5.16 17.03 10.42
N CYS A 230 -4.95 16.71 9.14
CA CYS A 230 -4.35 15.43 8.75
C CYS A 230 -2.86 15.52 8.44
N ARG A 231 -2.25 16.70 8.57
CA ARG A 231 -0.82 16.97 8.31
C ARG A 231 -0.34 16.59 6.90
N LYS A 232 -1.26 16.25 6.00
CA LYS A 232 -0.95 15.95 4.60
C LYS A 232 -0.45 17.22 3.91
N SER A 233 0.69 17.14 3.23
CA SER A 233 1.20 18.20 2.37
C SER A 233 0.14 18.56 1.32
N LEU A 234 -0.12 19.84 1.16
CA LEU A 234 -1.10 20.33 0.19
C LEU A 234 -0.39 20.81 -1.07
N ASP A 235 -1.14 20.89 -2.15
CA ASP A 235 -0.73 21.48 -3.41
C ASP A 235 -1.75 22.55 -3.81
N SER A 236 -1.43 23.39 -4.79
CA SER A 236 -2.31 24.47 -5.27
C SER A 236 -3.69 23.98 -5.72
N THR A 237 -3.86 22.69 -6.03
CA THR A 237 -5.10 22.08 -6.50
C THR A 237 -5.96 21.52 -5.36
N ASN A 238 -5.37 21.09 -4.23
CA ASN A 238 -6.09 20.42 -3.13
C ASN A 238 -6.16 21.23 -1.83
N LEU A 239 -5.79 22.51 -1.88
CA LEU A 239 -5.83 23.46 -0.78
C LEU A 239 -7.23 24.07 -0.60
N ASN A 240 -7.70 24.17 0.65
CA ASN A 240 -8.84 24.99 1.03
C ASN A 240 -8.49 25.85 2.26
N ASP A 241 -8.71 27.16 2.17
CA ASP A 241 -8.52 28.10 3.28
C ASP A 241 -9.71 28.00 4.26
N GLY A 242 -9.40 27.68 5.52
CA GLY A 242 -10.34 27.65 6.64
C GLY A 242 -10.78 29.05 7.08
N PRO A 243 -11.98 29.20 7.66
CA PRO A 243 -12.44 30.47 8.25
C PRO A 243 -11.58 30.92 9.45
N ASP A 244 -10.87 29.99 10.08
CA ASP A 244 -9.87 30.17 11.13
C ASP A 244 -8.52 30.71 10.61
N GLY A 245 -8.36 30.85 9.28
CA GLY A 245 -7.14 31.37 8.65
C GLY A 245 -6.02 30.33 8.50
N ASP A 246 -6.30 29.08 8.84
CA ASP A 246 -5.45 27.91 8.62
C ASP A 246 -5.85 27.19 7.31
N ILE A 247 -5.04 26.22 6.86
CA ILE A 247 -5.23 25.55 5.58
C ILE A 247 -5.57 24.06 5.74
N TYR A 248 -6.49 23.59 4.90
CA TYR A 248 -7.06 22.25 4.99
C TYR A 248 -7.05 21.53 3.63
N CYS A 249 -6.93 20.20 3.65
CA CYS A 249 -7.19 19.41 2.44
C CYS A 249 -8.69 19.38 2.15
N ARG A 250 -9.09 19.13 0.89
CA ARG A 250 -10.50 19.01 0.49
C ARG A 250 -11.34 18.10 1.41
N GLY A 251 -10.78 16.97 1.83
CA GLY A 251 -11.47 16.01 2.69
C GLY A 251 -11.68 16.50 4.12
N CYS A 252 -10.69 17.18 4.70
CA CYS A 252 -10.77 17.77 6.04
C CYS A 252 -11.65 19.02 6.04
N TYR A 253 -11.51 19.86 5.02
CA TYR A 253 -12.31 21.07 4.86
C TYR A 253 -13.80 20.73 4.76
N GLY A 254 -14.17 19.75 3.93
CA GLY A 254 -15.57 19.29 3.82
C GLY A 254 -16.10 18.66 5.10
N ARG A 255 -15.25 18.02 5.91
CA ARG A 255 -15.64 17.42 7.20
C ARG A 255 -15.88 18.46 8.29
N ASN A 256 -15.01 19.47 8.35
CA ASN A 256 -15.02 20.44 9.45
C ASN A 256 -15.90 21.66 9.15
N PHE A 257 -15.88 22.13 7.91
CA PHE A 257 -16.51 23.37 7.45
C PHE A 257 -17.50 23.18 6.30
N GLY A 258 -17.64 21.96 5.77
CA GLY A 258 -18.75 21.64 4.89
C GLY A 258 -20.09 21.82 5.62
N PRO A 259 -21.20 21.98 4.89
CA PRO A 259 -22.52 22.12 5.50
C PRO A 259 -22.76 20.96 6.45
N LYS A 260 -22.79 21.25 7.76
CA LYS A 260 -23.26 20.34 8.80
C LYS A 260 -24.79 20.28 8.74
N GLY A 261 -25.28 19.81 7.60
CA GLY A 261 -26.70 19.76 7.27
C GLY A 261 -27.23 18.35 7.46
N VAL A 262 -28.01 18.21 8.54
CA VAL A 262 -29.14 17.29 8.72
C VAL A 262 -29.10 16.01 7.89
N GLY A 263 -28.77 14.90 8.57
CA GLY A 263 -29.21 13.61 8.09
C GLY A 263 -30.73 13.65 7.94
N PHE A 264 -31.22 13.63 6.70
CA PHE A 264 -32.50 13.00 6.44
C PHE A 264 -32.32 11.51 6.77
N GLY A 265 -32.56 11.19 8.04
CA GLY A 265 -32.66 9.82 8.49
C GLY A 265 -33.92 9.20 7.87
N LEU A 266 -33.73 8.33 6.88
CA LEU A 266 -34.58 7.18 6.71
C LEU A 266 -33.77 5.95 7.13
N GLY A 267 -33.91 5.54 8.39
CA GLY A 267 -33.46 4.21 8.83
C GLY A 267 -32.69 4.16 10.15
N ALA A 268 -33.46 4.09 11.24
CA ALA A 268 -33.21 3.49 12.56
C ALA A 268 -31.78 3.18 13.06
N GLY A 269 -31.46 3.73 14.25
CA GLY A 269 -30.67 3.00 15.25
C GLY A 269 -29.68 3.81 16.08
N THR A 270 -30.14 4.27 17.24
CA THR A 270 -29.41 4.56 18.51
C THR A 270 -28.19 5.48 18.49
N LEU A 271 -28.36 6.61 19.19
CA LEU A 271 -27.31 7.49 19.70
C LEU A 271 -26.66 6.85 20.94
N THR A 272 -25.33 6.90 21.05
CA THR A 272 -24.63 6.88 22.34
C THR A 272 -23.78 8.14 22.42
N MET A 273 -24.19 9.05 23.31
CA MET A 273 -23.39 10.18 23.77
C MET A 273 -22.74 9.76 25.09
N THR A 274 -21.42 9.74 25.12
CA THR A 274 -20.59 9.93 26.32
C THR A 274 -19.34 10.68 25.91
#